data_AF-A0A315WBM5-F1
#
_entry.id   AF-A0A315WBM5-F1
#
_cell.length_a   1.000
_cell.length_b   1.000
_cell.length_c   1.000
_cell.angle_alpha   90.00
_cell.angle_beta   90.00
_cell.angle_gamma   90.00
#
_symmetry.space_group_name_H-M   'P 1'
#
loop_
_entity.id
_entity.type
_entity.pdbx_description
1 polymer ?
#
loop_
_entity_poly.entity_id
_entity_poly.type
_entity_poly.pdbx_seq_one_letter_code
_entity_poly.pdbx_strand_id
1 'polypeptide(L)'
;MELSQRERLSQLVEELTTSGQPQLNQDKVKELKKICKASNDCIDHVYHSVMSQLNQEHAEIRLSAFQIASELFSRSHHFRMLLVDNFQEFLELTVETDSEQPLPPPKEVARKLRSLAIQTVQSWHTSYGSAYKKLELGYHFLKQVKKVDFQDAEARTVTERRREEERQRKMERIYKARVEAATKEMEESYQDIEAALTEMESCMKLLFPEFGLAGYPADTSSPSDDQPDKGCQADDDEPCCSKNLRERKEDSDTENREKSCEEERKEDEEGRTKAEMEEDGEGAEESSQEESDEEDSFIRNSGLISHTYSLDVSLSPVLHVKETEDNEPVVSTMMELHRVISSKHLPAVQGWVQVFTKSHAEPQLLRRALSLRKSLEAALQKHRELHIDCKTRVRRVVSFNR
;
A
#
# COMPACT_ATOMS: atom_id res chain seq x y z
N MET A 1 39.47 41.77 -8.34
CA MET A 1 38.29 41.76 -9.23
C MET A 1 37.24 42.74 -8.72
N GLU A 2 36.42 43.32 -9.58
CA GLU A 2 35.20 44.03 -9.18
C GLU A 2 34.09 43.05 -8.75
N LEU A 3 33.24 43.43 -7.78
CA LEU A 3 32.15 42.58 -7.29
C LEU A 3 31.12 42.27 -8.38
N SER A 4 30.75 43.26 -9.19
CA SER A 4 29.84 43.13 -10.33
C SER A 4 30.30 42.09 -11.36
N GLN A 5 31.60 42.04 -11.64
CA GLN A 5 32.20 41.03 -12.52
C GLN A 5 32.10 39.64 -11.88
N ARG A 6 32.37 39.53 -10.58
CA ARG A 6 32.30 38.28 -9.82
C ARG A 6 30.88 37.68 -9.81
N GLU A 7 29.89 38.52 -9.54
CA GLU A 7 28.48 38.16 -9.54
C GLU A 7 28.01 37.73 -10.94
N ARG A 8 28.35 38.49 -11.98
CA ARG A 8 27.99 38.14 -13.36
C ARG A 8 28.65 36.85 -13.83
N LEU A 9 29.89 36.57 -13.40
CA LEU A 9 30.56 35.30 -13.67
C LEU A 9 29.86 34.11 -13.01
N SER A 10 29.45 34.24 -11.74
CA SER A 10 28.65 33.20 -11.06
C SER A 10 27.34 32.93 -11.80
N GLN A 11 26.58 33.99 -12.11
CA GLN A 11 25.33 33.90 -12.87
C GLN A 11 25.54 33.21 -14.22
N LEU A 12 26.56 33.60 -15.00
CA LEU A 12 26.83 33.00 -16.31
C LEU A 12 27.19 31.52 -16.23
N VAL A 13 27.92 31.09 -15.19
CA VAL A 13 28.22 29.66 -14.99
C VAL A 13 26.94 28.89 -14.62
N GLU A 14 26.14 29.40 -13.68
CA GLU A 14 24.86 28.80 -13.27
C GLU A 14 23.85 28.74 -14.42
N GLU A 15 23.61 29.86 -15.12
CA GLU A 15 22.75 29.98 -16.30
C GLU A 15 23.15 29.06 -17.46
N LEU A 16 24.42 28.64 -17.53
CA LEU A 16 24.91 27.69 -18.53
C LEU A 16 24.72 26.25 -18.06
N THR A 17 25.00 25.94 -16.79
CA THR A 17 24.98 24.57 -16.27
C THR A 17 23.60 24.07 -15.86
N THR A 18 22.68 24.95 -15.49
CA THR A 18 21.28 24.60 -15.13
C THR A 18 20.33 24.57 -16.33
N SER A 19 20.82 24.84 -17.54
CA SER A 19 19.99 25.03 -18.75
C SER A 19 19.32 23.76 -19.31
N GLY A 20 19.72 22.57 -18.85
CA GLY A 20 19.26 21.27 -19.37
C GLY A 20 19.63 21.01 -20.84
N GLN A 21 20.46 21.86 -21.46
CA GLN A 21 20.79 21.75 -22.88
C GLN A 21 22.00 20.84 -23.14
N PRO A 22 22.01 20.03 -24.21
CA PRO A 22 23.11 19.12 -24.52
C PRO A 22 24.40 19.82 -25.02
N GLN A 23 24.33 21.13 -25.27
CA GLN A 23 25.42 22.01 -25.68
C GLN A 23 25.24 23.40 -25.03
N LEU A 24 26.35 24.05 -24.66
CA LEU A 24 26.32 25.39 -24.07
C LEU A 24 25.78 26.47 -25.02
N ASN A 25 25.07 27.45 -24.46
CA ASN A 25 24.66 28.66 -25.19
C ASN A 25 25.90 29.47 -25.61
N GLN A 26 26.10 29.62 -26.93
CA GLN A 26 27.30 30.21 -27.51
C GLN A 26 27.50 31.70 -27.14
N ASP A 27 26.44 32.47 -26.93
CA ASP A 27 26.55 33.90 -26.62
C ASP A 27 26.87 34.15 -25.15
N LYS A 28 26.26 33.39 -24.22
CA LYS A 28 26.69 33.35 -22.81
C LYS A 28 28.15 32.89 -22.68
N VAL A 29 28.58 31.91 -23.48
CA VAL A 29 29.99 31.46 -23.53
C VAL A 29 30.92 32.53 -24.10
N LYS A 30 30.49 33.36 -25.06
CA LYS A 30 31.26 34.55 -25.52
C LYS A 30 31.36 35.60 -24.41
N GLU A 31 30.28 35.87 -23.68
CA GLU A 31 30.25 36.80 -22.54
C GLU A 31 31.20 36.35 -21.42
N LEU A 32 31.08 35.09 -20.98
CA LEU A 32 31.97 34.48 -19.98
C LEU A 32 33.45 34.63 -20.38
N LYS A 33 33.80 34.29 -21.63
CA LYS A 33 35.17 34.45 -22.16
C LYS A 33 35.62 35.90 -22.32
N LYS A 34 34.71 36.87 -22.41
CA LYS A 34 35.04 38.30 -22.41
C LYS A 34 35.45 38.75 -21.00
N ILE A 35 34.71 38.36 -19.97
CA ILE A 35 35.01 38.72 -18.57
C ILE A 35 36.25 37.97 -18.07
N CYS A 36 36.43 36.69 -18.43
CA CYS A 36 37.63 35.91 -18.10
C CYS A 36 38.95 36.50 -18.67
N LYS A 37 38.89 37.41 -19.65
CA LYS A 37 40.08 38.08 -20.20
C LYS A 37 40.52 39.31 -19.41
N ALA A 38 39.72 39.78 -18.44
CA ALA A 38 40.01 41.03 -17.72
C ALA A 38 41.12 40.89 -16.67
N SER A 39 41.21 39.75 -15.97
CA SER A 39 42.22 39.47 -14.95
C SER A 39 42.35 37.97 -14.68
N ASN A 40 43.44 37.54 -14.02
CA ASN A 40 43.56 36.18 -13.54
C ASN A 40 42.52 35.87 -12.45
N ASP A 41 42.18 36.84 -11.58
CA ASP A 41 41.11 36.69 -10.58
C ASP A 41 39.80 36.18 -11.20
N CYS A 42 39.44 36.67 -12.40
CA CYS A 42 38.24 36.23 -13.11
C CYS A 42 38.29 34.74 -13.47
N ILE A 43 39.48 34.25 -13.77
CA ILE A 43 39.75 32.85 -14.12
C ILE A 43 39.77 31.99 -12.86
N ASP A 44 40.34 32.47 -11.74
CA ASP A 44 40.30 31.79 -10.44
C ASP A 44 38.86 31.60 -9.95
N HIS A 45 38.05 32.65 -9.96
CA HIS A 45 36.65 32.58 -9.53
C HIS A 45 35.82 31.65 -10.44
N VAL A 46 35.97 31.74 -11.77
CA VAL A 46 35.26 30.85 -12.70
C VAL A 46 35.72 29.40 -12.56
N TYR A 47 37.01 29.15 -12.29
CA TYR A 47 37.49 27.81 -11.98
C TYR A 47 36.77 27.24 -10.75
N HIS A 48 36.67 27.99 -9.65
CA HIS A 48 35.94 27.56 -8.46
C HIS A 48 34.43 27.38 -8.71
N SER A 49 33.78 28.27 -9.48
CA SER A 49 32.38 28.11 -9.89
C SER A 49 32.16 26.84 -10.73
N VAL A 50 33.05 26.55 -11.68
CA VAL A 50 32.98 25.36 -12.54
C VAL A 50 33.23 24.08 -11.75
N MET A 51 34.20 24.06 -10.82
CA MET A 51 34.41 22.90 -9.92
C MET A 51 33.20 22.68 -9.00
N SER A 52 32.58 23.74 -8.48
CA SER A 52 31.35 23.65 -7.68
C SER A 52 30.18 23.03 -8.46
N GLN A 53 30.06 23.34 -9.76
CA GLN A 53 29.07 22.72 -10.65
C GLN A 53 29.45 21.28 -11.05
N LEU A 54 30.75 20.97 -11.19
CA LEU A 54 31.23 19.59 -11.42
C LEU A 54 31.00 18.66 -10.22
N ASN A 55 30.87 19.20 -9.00
CA ASN A 55 30.64 18.39 -7.80
C ASN A 55 29.15 18.00 -7.64
N GLN A 56 28.20 18.76 -8.21
CA GLN A 56 26.75 18.53 -8.09
C GLN A 56 26.33 17.10 -8.47
N GLU A 57 25.32 16.56 -7.78
CA GLU A 57 24.78 15.20 -8.00
C GLU A 57 23.87 15.10 -9.25
N HIS A 58 24.22 15.77 -10.34
CA HIS A 58 23.45 15.74 -11.59
C HIS A 58 24.34 15.75 -12.85
N ALA A 59 24.23 14.73 -13.70
CA ALA A 59 25.14 14.54 -14.83
C ALA A 59 25.02 15.62 -15.92
N GLU A 60 23.87 16.28 -16.09
CA GLU A 60 23.72 17.37 -17.06
C GLU A 60 24.45 18.65 -16.61
N ILE A 61 24.44 18.90 -15.30
CA ILE A 61 25.18 20.01 -14.69
C ILE A 61 26.68 19.72 -14.84
N ARG A 62 27.13 18.50 -14.48
CA ARG A 62 28.52 18.07 -14.67
C ARG A 62 28.97 18.12 -16.14
N LEU A 63 28.13 17.66 -17.09
CA LEU A 63 28.42 17.72 -18.52
C LEU A 63 28.59 19.17 -19.02
N SER A 64 27.72 20.07 -18.57
CA SER A 64 27.78 21.48 -18.95
C SER A 64 28.99 22.17 -18.33
N ALA A 65 29.28 21.93 -17.05
CA ALA A 65 30.46 22.45 -16.36
C ALA A 65 31.76 21.93 -17.00
N PHE A 66 31.79 20.66 -17.38
CA PHE A 66 32.88 20.05 -18.14
C PHE A 66 33.07 20.73 -19.52
N GLN A 67 31.99 21.05 -20.25
CA GLN A 67 32.09 21.79 -21.52
C GLN A 67 32.69 23.20 -21.32
N ILE A 68 32.37 23.89 -20.20
CA ILE A 68 32.99 25.17 -19.85
C ILE A 68 34.50 24.97 -19.58
N ALA A 69 34.86 23.97 -18.77
CA ALA A 69 36.26 23.64 -18.48
C ALA A 69 37.05 23.31 -19.75
N SER A 70 36.47 22.57 -20.70
CA SER A 70 37.08 22.19 -21.97
C SER A 70 37.51 23.39 -22.83
N GLU A 71 36.61 24.37 -22.99
CA GLU A 71 36.92 25.60 -23.73
C GLU A 71 37.89 26.51 -22.94
N LEU A 72 37.75 26.66 -21.61
CA LEU A 72 38.66 27.52 -20.83
C LEU A 72 40.09 26.97 -20.77
N PHE A 73 40.26 25.66 -20.60
CA PHE A 73 41.56 24.99 -20.63
C PHE A 73 42.26 25.20 -21.99
N SER A 74 41.51 25.10 -23.08
CA SER A 74 42.02 25.28 -24.45
C SER A 74 42.40 26.74 -24.78
N ARG A 75 42.00 27.71 -23.95
CA ARG A 75 42.18 29.16 -24.20
C ARG A 75 43.04 29.90 -23.17
N SER A 76 43.17 29.39 -21.95
CA SER A 76 43.87 30.06 -20.85
C SER A 76 45.04 29.22 -20.34
N HIS A 77 46.19 29.85 -20.03
CA HIS A 77 47.28 29.18 -19.33
C HIS A 77 47.01 29.09 -17.82
N HIS A 78 46.46 30.15 -17.21
CA HIS A 78 46.14 30.18 -15.78
C HIS A 78 45.12 29.12 -15.41
N PHE A 79 44.05 28.95 -16.19
CA PHE A 79 43.05 27.89 -15.99
C PHE A 79 43.66 26.49 -16.13
N ARG A 80 44.63 26.32 -17.04
CA ARG A 80 45.37 25.05 -17.19
C ARG A 80 46.18 24.72 -15.95
N MET A 81 46.88 25.69 -15.36
CA MET A 81 47.60 25.48 -14.09
C MET A 81 46.65 24.99 -13.00
N LEU A 82 45.56 25.72 -12.73
CA LEU A 82 44.57 25.36 -11.71
C LEU A 82 43.98 23.95 -11.90
N LEU A 83 43.53 23.62 -13.11
CA LEU A 83 42.91 22.32 -13.40
C LEU A 83 43.93 21.17 -13.40
N VAL A 84 45.15 21.40 -13.89
CA VAL A 84 46.25 20.41 -13.85
C VAL A 84 46.71 20.20 -12.40
N ASP A 85 46.70 21.22 -11.56
CA ASP A 85 47.13 21.08 -10.18
C ASP A 85 46.17 20.23 -9.34
N ASN A 86 44.86 20.32 -9.62
CA ASN A 86 43.80 19.49 -9.04
C ASN A 86 43.26 18.41 -10.02
N PHE A 87 44.13 17.82 -10.83
CA PHE A 87 43.68 16.94 -11.91
C PHE A 87 43.04 15.62 -11.43
N GLN A 88 43.31 15.20 -10.19
CA GLN A 88 42.71 13.98 -9.61
C GLN A 88 41.21 14.15 -9.38
N GLU A 89 40.78 15.16 -8.61
CA GLU A 89 39.36 15.44 -8.35
C GLU A 89 38.60 15.65 -9.66
N PHE A 90 39.20 16.37 -10.61
CA PHE A 90 38.62 16.56 -11.94
C PHE A 90 38.36 15.24 -12.69
N LEU A 91 39.27 14.26 -12.63
CA LEU A 91 39.08 12.95 -13.24
C LEU A 91 38.04 12.10 -12.50
N GLU A 92 38.01 12.16 -11.17
CA GLU A 92 37.00 11.49 -10.33
C GLU A 92 35.59 12.01 -10.64
N LEU A 93 35.42 13.33 -10.76
CA LEU A 93 34.13 13.95 -11.09
C LEU A 93 33.66 13.77 -12.54
N THR A 94 34.50 13.28 -13.48
CA THR A 94 34.19 13.28 -14.93
C THR A 94 34.43 11.98 -15.70
N VAL A 95 35.33 11.09 -15.25
CA VAL A 95 35.78 9.89 -16.02
C VAL A 95 35.36 8.56 -15.36
N GLU A 96 34.71 8.60 -14.19
CA GLU A 96 34.45 7.41 -13.34
C GLU A 96 35.75 6.62 -13.11
N THR A 97 36.72 7.28 -12.47
CA THR A 97 37.97 6.63 -12.06
C THR A 97 37.79 5.75 -10.84
N ASP A 98 36.84 6.05 -9.95
CA ASP A 98 36.43 5.14 -8.87
C ASP A 98 35.23 4.27 -9.29
N SER A 99 35.09 3.11 -8.63
CA SER A 99 33.96 2.19 -8.79
C SER A 99 32.95 2.28 -7.64
N GLU A 100 33.37 2.79 -6.48
CA GLU A 100 32.47 3.09 -5.36
C GLU A 100 31.75 4.43 -5.55
N GLN A 101 32.29 5.33 -6.40
CA GLN A 101 31.69 6.61 -6.77
C GLN A 101 31.42 6.71 -8.30
N PRO A 102 30.32 6.11 -8.80
CA PRO A 102 29.88 6.29 -10.18
C PRO A 102 29.39 7.72 -10.45
N LEU A 103 29.27 8.12 -11.71
CA LEU A 103 28.66 9.41 -12.06
C LEU A 103 27.17 9.45 -11.66
N PRO A 104 26.65 10.62 -11.25
CA PRO A 104 25.24 10.78 -10.89
C PRO A 104 24.28 10.52 -12.07
N PRO A 105 22.97 10.36 -11.81
CA PRO A 105 21.97 10.33 -12.88
C PRO A 105 21.90 11.66 -13.65
N PRO A 106 21.38 11.67 -14.90
CA PRO A 106 20.91 10.52 -15.68
C PRO A 106 22.05 9.69 -16.29
N LYS A 107 21.91 8.35 -16.29
CA LYS A 107 22.96 7.40 -16.72
C LYS A 107 23.42 7.56 -18.19
N GLU A 108 22.56 8.07 -19.06
CA GLU A 108 22.91 8.31 -20.47
C GLU A 108 23.81 9.54 -20.63
N VAL A 109 23.52 10.60 -19.87
CA VAL A 109 24.31 11.82 -19.81
C VAL A 109 25.65 11.57 -19.13
N ALA A 110 25.67 10.77 -18.06
CA ALA A 110 26.89 10.31 -17.41
C ALA A 110 27.85 9.59 -18.39
N ARG A 111 27.33 8.65 -19.20
CA ARG A 111 28.12 7.97 -20.24
C ARG A 111 28.66 8.95 -21.29
N LYS A 112 27.86 9.92 -21.72
CA LYS A 112 28.26 10.96 -22.69
C LYS A 112 29.33 11.91 -22.11
N LEU A 113 29.23 12.27 -20.83
CA LEU A 113 30.28 13.01 -20.11
C LEU A 113 31.57 12.18 -20.08
N ARG A 114 31.51 10.92 -19.67
CA ARG A 114 32.68 10.04 -19.57
C ARG A 114 33.41 9.85 -20.90
N SER A 115 32.70 9.57 -22.00
CA SER A 115 33.34 9.40 -23.31
C SER A 115 33.97 10.71 -23.81
N LEU A 116 33.27 11.84 -23.66
CA LEU A 116 33.79 13.16 -24.03
C LEU A 116 34.99 13.58 -23.17
N ALA A 117 34.99 13.24 -21.88
CA ALA A 117 36.09 13.51 -20.95
C ALA A 117 37.35 12.71 -21.31
N ILE A 118 37.21 11.42 -21.61
CA ILE A 118 38.32 10.55 -22.07
C ILE A 118 38.95 11.10 -23.36
N GLN A 119 38.13 11.46 -24.36
CA GLN A 119 38.59 12.05 -25.62
C GLN A 119 39.26 13.42 -25.41
N THR A 120 38.70 14.27 -24.54
CA THR A 120 39.26 15.59 -24.24
C THR A 120 40.60 15.49 -23.51
N VAL A 121 40.74 14.59 -22.53
CA VAL A 121 42.01 14.36 -21.82
C VAL A 121 43.09 13.83 -22.76
N GLN A 122 42.75 12.99 -23.74
CA GLN A 122 43.68 12.57 -24.80
C GLN A 122 44.09 13.73 -25.73
N SER A 123 43.16 14.60 -26.09
CA SER A 123 43.44 15.82 -26.87
C SER A 123 44.38 16.76 -26.11
N TRP A 124 44.09 17.03 -24.84
CA TRP A 124 44.93 17.83 -23.95
C TRP A 124 46.31 17.23 -23.76
N HIS A 125 46.41 15.91 -23.53
CA HIS A 125 47.68 15.20 -23.44
C HIS A 125 48.52 15.37 -24.72
N THR A 126 47.89 15.23 -25.89
CA THR A 126 48.56 15.36 -27.19
C THR A 126 49.03 16.79 -27.46
N SER A 127 48.24 17.79 -27.03
CA SER A 127 48.54 19.22 -27.27
C SER A 127 49.49 19.84 -26.23
N TYR A 128 49.50 19.30 -25.00
CA TYR A 128 50.12 19.97 -23.84
C TYR A 128 50.84 19.04 -22.86
N GLY A 129 50.79 17.72 -22.99
CA GLY A 129 51.30 16.76 -21.99
C GLY A 129 52.76 17.02 -21.57
N SER A 130 53.64 17.30 -22.54
CA SER A 130 55.04 17.62 -22.32
C SER A 130 55.31 18.89 -21.49
N ALA A 131 54.32 19.80 -21.38
CA ALA A 131 54.40 20.99 -20.55
C ALA A 131 53.83 20.79 -19.13
N TYR A 132 53.03 19.74 -18.91
CA TYR A 132 52.27 19.54 -17.67
C TYR A 132 52.40 18.09 -17.17
N LYS A 133 53.44 17.80 -16.37
CA LYS A 133 53.73 16.44 -15.87
C LYS A 133 52.54 15.75 -15.15
N LYS A 134 51.71 16.50 -14.42
CA LYS A 134 50.49 15.96 -13.78
C LYS A 134 49.45 15.46 -14.82
N LEU A 135 49.33 16.12 -15.97
CA LEU A 135 48.46 15.72 -17.08
C LEU A 135 49.00 14.45 -17.79
N GLU A 136 50.32 14.38 -18.00
CA GLU A 136 51.01 13.19 -18.52
C GLU A 136 50.82 11.97 -17.60
N LEU A 137 51.07 12.15 -16.29
CA LEU A 137 50.87 11.11 -15.28
C LEU A 137 49.40 10.67 -15.18
N GLY A 138 48.45 11.60 -15.23
CA GLY A 138 47.01 11.29 -15.21
C GLY A 138 46.56 10.53 -16.45
N TYR A 139 47.01 10.94 -17.65
CA TYR A 139 46.76 10.18 -18.88
C TYR A 139 47.35 8.76 -18.81
N HIS A 140 48.57 8.62 -18.29
CA HIS A 140 49.21 7.32 -18.09
C HIS A 140 48.47 6.44 -17.06
N PHE A 141 48.00 7.02 -15.96
CA PHE A 141 47.16 6.36 -14.95
C PHE A 141 45.86 5.83 -15.55
N LEU A 142 45.14 6.66 -16.32
CA LEU A 142 43.95 6.22 -17.04
C LEU A 142 44.28 5.05 -17.96
N LYS A 143 45.32 5.19 -18.80
CA LYS A 143 45.69 4.22 -19.83
C LYS A 143 46.18 2.87 -19.29
N GLN A 144 46.97 2.86 -18.21
CA GLN A 144 47.60 1.64 -17.68
C GLN A 144 46.91 1.08 -16.44
N VAL A 145 46.53 1.93 -15.48
CA VAL A 145 46.03 1.49 -14.16
C VAL A 145 44.53 1.23 -14.22
N LYS A 146 43.75 2.23 -14.67
CA LYS A 146 42.30 2.06 -14.95
C LYS A 146 42.06 1.41 -16.32
N LYS A 147 43.13 1.10 -17.06
CA LYS A 147 43.16 0.43 -18.37
C LYS A 147 42.22 1.06 -19.39
N VAL A 148 41.93 2.36 -19.31
CA VAL A 148 40.95 3.06 -20.15
C VAL A 148 41.31 2.91 -21.62
N ASP A 149 40.35 2.50 -22.44
CA ASP A 149 40.53 2.47 -23.87
C ASP A 149 40.23 3.86 -24.45
N PHE A 150 41.22 4.40 -25.16
CA PHE A 150 41.17 5.71 -25.79
C PHE A 150 40.83 5.63 -27.29
N GLN A 151 40.72 4.42 -27.84
CA GLN A 151 40.25 4.18 -29.20
C GLN A 151 38.81 3.64 -29.18
N ASP A 152 38.49 2.79 -28.20
CA ASP A 152 37.19 2.12 -28.09
C ASP A 152 36.50 2.37 -26.74
N ALA A 153 36.14 3.62 -26.51
CA ALA A 153 35.35 4.03 -25.35
C ALA A 153 33.91 3.46 -25.40
N GLU A 154 33.41 3.06 -26.57
CA GLU A 154 32.02 2.63 -26.76
C GLU A 154 31.81 1.13 -26.56
N ALA A 155 32.66 0.24 -27.08
CA ALA A 155 32.48 -1.21 -26.91
C ALA A 155 32.59 -1.63 -25.44
N ARG A 156 33.30 -0.86 -24.61
CA ARG A 156 33.24 -1.04 -23.15
C ARG A 156 31.82 -0.91 -22.62
N THR A 157 31.11 0.14 -23.00
CA THR A 157 29.69 0.31 -22.65
C THR A 157 28.81 -0.79 -23.22
N VAL A 158 29.17 -1.41 -24.36
CA VAL A 158 28.46 -2.57 -24.93
C VAL A 158 28.70 -3.84 -24.11
N THR A 159 29.95 -4.13 -23.73
CA THR A 159 30.27 -5.30 -22.87
C THR A 159 29.68 -5.15 -21.47
N GLU A 160 29.63 -3.93 -20.93
CA GLU A 160 29.01 -3.62 -19.66
C GLU A 160 27.48 -3.69 -19.72
N ARG A 161 26.86 -3.14 -20.77
CA ARG A 161 25.43 -3.31 -21.07
C ARG A 161 25.06 -4.78 -21.14
N ARG A 162 25.85 -5.60 -21.86
CA ARG A 162 25.63 -7.05 -21.94
C ARG A 162 25.69 -7.74 -20.57
N ARG A 163 26.68 -7.39 -19.73
CA ARG A 163 26.77 -7.92 -18.34
C ARG A 163 25.54 -7.52 -17.51
N GLU A 164 25.05 -6.30 -17.66
CA GLU A 164 23.88 -5.81 -16.93
C GLU A 164 22.58 -6.45 -17.42
N GLU A 165 22.40 -6.60 -18.74
CA GLU A 165 21.31 -7.41 -19.33
C GLU A 165 21.36 -8.86 -18.85
N GLU A 166 22.55 -9.47 -18.77
CA GLU A 166 22.74 -10.84 -18.25
C GLU A 166 22.40 -10.94 -16.75
N ARG A 167 22.68 -9.91 -15.94
CA ARG A 167 22.21 -9.82 -14.53
C ARG A 167 20.69 -9.67 -14.45
N GLN A 168 20.11 -8.76 -15.22
CA GLN A 168 18.67 -8.50 -15.22
C GLN A 168 17.89 -9.74 -15.66
N ARG A 169 18.26 -10.38 -16.78
CA ARG A 169 17.69 -11.65 -17.25
C ARG A 169 17.87 -12.78 -16.24
N LYS A 170 18.98 -12.83 -15.49
CA LYS A 170 19.16 -13.82 -14.41
C LYS A 170 18.22 -13.57 -13.24
N MET A 171 18.03 -12.31 -12.84
CA MET A 171 17.13 -11.92 -11.76
C MET A 171 15.65 -12.16 -12.13
N GLU A 172 15.26 -11.77 -13.34
CA GLU A 172 13.94 -12.02 -13.93
C GLU A 172 13.59 -13.52 -13.93
N ARG A 173 14.52 -14.39 -14.38
CA ARG A 173 14.35 -15.85 -14.31
C ARG A 173 14.14 -16.36 -12.88
N ILE A 174 14.85 -15.79 -11.90
CA ILE A 174 14.70 -16.18 -10.48
C ILE A 174 13.32 -15.77 -9.94
N TYR A 175 12.82 -14.57 -10.28
CA TYR A 175 11.47 -14.16 -9.90
C TYR A 175 10.40 -15.01 -10.61
N LYS A 176 10.53 -15.25 -11.92
CA LYS A 176 9.58 -16.08 -12.68
C LYS A 176 9.50 -17.49 -12.12
N ALA A 177 10.63 -18.15 -11.88
CA ALA A 177 10.68 -19.50 -11.30
C ALA A 177 10.09 -19.56 -9.87
N ARG A 178 10.23 -18.49 -9.08
CA ARG A 178 9.59 -18.39 -7.76
C ARG A 178 8.07 -18.25 -7.84
N VAL A 179 7.57 -17.45 -8.79
CA VAL A 179 6.12 -17.33 -9.04
C VAL A 179 5.56 -18.65 -9.56
N GLU A 180 6.22 -19.29 -10.53
CA GLU A 180 5.82 -20.61 -11.06
C GLU A 180 5.76 -21.69 -9.97
N ALA A 181 6.76 -21.73 -9.09
CA ALA A 181 6.77 -22.66 -7.94
C ALA A 181 5.63 -22.37 -6.95
N ALA A 182 5.40 -21.11 -6.57
CA ALA A 182 4.33 -20.72 -5.64
C ALA A 182 2.93 -20.93 -6.23
N THR A 183 2.74 -20.69 -7.53
CA THR A 183 1.48 -21.01 -8.23
C THR A 183 1.23 -22.52 -8.22
N LYS A 184 2.25 -23.34 -8.53
CA LYS A 184 2.11 -24.80 -8.51
C LYS A 184 1.79 -25.32 -7.11
N GLU A 185 2.49 -24.84 -6.08
CA GLU A 185 2.23 -25.23 -4.68
C GLU A 185 0.83 -24.84 -4.23
N MET A 186 0.34 -23.66 -4.66
CA MET A 186 -1.03 -23.19 -4.41
C MET A 186 -2.07 -24.07 -5.12
N GLU A 187 -1.82 -24.49 -6.36
CA GLU A 187 -2.71 -25.38 -7.12
C GLU A 187 -2.75 -26.80 -6.54
N GLU A 188 -1.58 -27.37 -6.21
CA GLU A 188 -1.47 -28.69 -5.57
C GLU A 188 -2.10 -28.71 -4.17
N SER A 189 -2.03 -27.61 -3.43
CA SER A 189 -2.63 -27.47 -2.09
C SER A 189 -4.09 -27.01 -2.09
N TYR A 190 -4.67 -26.62 -3.24
CA TYR A 190 -5.98 -25.98 -3.27
C TYR A 190 -7.08 -26.90 -2.72
N GLN A 191 -7.09 -28.16 -3.17
CA GLN A 191 -8.10 -29.16 -2.79
C GLN A 191 -7.98 -29.55 -1.30
N ASP A 192 -6.76 -29.70 -0.78
CA ASP A 192 -6.52 -29.90 0.67
C ASP A 192 -7.13 -28.74 1.50
N ILE A 193 -6.90 -27.50 1.06
CA ILE A 193 -7.36 -26.29 1.76
C ILE A 193 -8.89 -26.19 1.73
N GLU A 194 -9.51 -26.42 0.58
CA GLU A 194 -10.96 -26.37 0.38
C GLU A 194 -11.68 -27.48 1.18
N ALA A 195 -11.13 -28.70 1.17
CA ALA A 195 -11.62 -29.82 1.98
C ALA A 195 -11.51 -29.52 3.48
N ALA A 196 -10.36 -29.06 3.97
CA ALA A 196 -10.16 -28.74 5.39
C ALA A 196 -11.07 -27.59 5.86
N LEU A 197 -11.38 -26.62 5.00
CA LEU A 197 -12.36 -25.56 5.29
C LEU A 197 -13.79 -26.11 5.36
N THR A 198 -14.18 -26.99 4.42
CA THR A 198 -15.53 -27.57 4.37
C THR A 198 -15.77 -28.56 5.51
N GLU A 199 -14.76 -29.35 5.88
CA GLU A 199 -14.83 -30.25 7.03
C GLU A 199 -14.89 -29.46 8.35
N MET A 200 -14.12 -28.38 8.48
CA MET A 200 -14.18 -27.46 9.62
C MET A 200 -15.58 -26.84 9.76
N GLU A 201 -16.16 -26.33 8.67
CA GLU A 201 -17.52 -25.76 8.69
C GLU A 201 -18.58 -26.83 8.97
N SER A 202 -18.38 -28.07 8.50
CA SER A 202 -19.27 -29.19 8.81
C SER A 202 -19.21 -29.57 10.30
N CYS A 203 -18.01 -29.59 10.91
CA CYS A 203 -17.87 -29.80 12.35
C CYS A 203 -18.54 -28.69 13.16
N MET A 204 -18.42 -27.43 12.72
CA MET A 204 -19.14 -26.30 13.32
C MET A 204 -20.65 -26.49 13.24
N LYS A 205 -21.19 -26.88 12.08
CA LYS A 205 -22.65 -27.11 11.87
C LYS A 205 -23.20 -28.32 12.63
N LEU A 206 -22.38 -29.30 12.98
CA LEU A 206 -22.76 -30.42 13.84
C LEU A 206 -22.82 -30.02 15.33
N LEU A 207 -21.91 -29.16 15.79
CA LEU A 207 -21.91 -28.63 17.15
C LEU A 207 -22.93 -27.49 17.33
N PHE A 208 -23.20 -26.74 16.26
CA PHE A 208 -24.13 -25.63 16.19
C PHE A 208 -24.99 -25.74 14.93
N PRO A 209 -26.08 -26.51 14.97
CA PRO A 209 -27.10 -26.45 13.92
C PRO A 209 -27.59 -25.01 13.77
N GLU A 210 -27.69 -24.53 12.54
CA GLU A 210 -28.26 -23.20 12.27
C GLU A 210 -29.75 -23.22 12.63
N PHE A 211 -30.10 -22.72 13.81
CA PHE A 211 -31.47 -22.48 14.25
C PHE A 211 -32.09 -21.33 13.44
N GLY A 212 -32.37 -21.59 12.16
CA GLY A 212 -33.10 -20.66 11.31
C GLY A 212 -34.48 -20.40 11.90
N LEU A 213 -34.81 -19.12 12.12
CA LEU A 213 -36.13 -18.65 12.54
C LEU A 213 -37.14 -18.72 11.38
N ALA A 214 -37.25 -19.90 10.76
CA ALA A 214 -38.16 -20.22 9.68
C ALA A 214 -39.59 -20.42 10.22
N GLY A 215 -40.25 -19.32 10.57
CA GLY A 215 -41.60 -19.34 11.15
C GLY A 215 -42.38 -18.02 11.11
N TYR A 216 -41.73 -16.87 10.91
CA TYR A 216 -42.40 -15.57 10.80
C TYR A 216 -42.21 -14.97 9.39
N PRO A 217 -43.30 -14.66 8.66
CA PRO A 217 -43.22 -13.84 7.45
C PRO A 217 -42.94 -12.39 7.85
N ALA A 218 -41.65 -12.02 7.87
CA ALA A 218 -41.25 -10.64 8.05
C ALA A 218 -41.51 -9.86 6.75
N ASP A 219 -42.69 -9.23 6.64
CA ASP A 219 -42.92 -8.17 5.67
C ASP A 219 -41.94 -7.02 5.95
N THR A 220 -40.86 -6.97 5.19
CA THR A 220 -39.88 -5.88 5.23
C THR A 220 -39.44 -5.58 3.81
N SER A 221 -40.30 -4.88 3.09
CA SER A 221 -40.03 -4.36 1.77
C SER A 221 -38.94 -3.28 1.83
N SER A 222 -37.91 -3.42 1.00
CA SER A 222 -37.04 -2.33 0.56
C SER A 222 -36.47 -2.67 -0.81
N PRO A 223 -36.32 -1.68 -1.70
CA PRO A 223 -36.16 -1.93 -3.13
C PRO A 223 -34.72 -2.28 -3.50
N SER A 224 -34.58 -2.91 -4.67
CA SER A 224 -33.31 -2.99 -5.40
C SER A 224 -33.61 -2.96 -6.90
N ASP A 225 -33.40 -1.80 -7.51
CA ASP A 225 -33.18 -1.73 -8.95
C ASP A 225 -31.88 -2.48 -9.28
N ASP A 226 -31.98 -3.54 -10.08
CA ASP A 226 -31.42 -3.50 -11.43
C ASP A 226 -31.93 -4.71 -12.25
N GLN A 227 -32.32 -4.49 -13.50
CA GLN A 227 -32.88 -5.52 -14.38
C GLN A 227 -31.78 -6.16 -15.24
N PRO A 228 -31.95 -7.41 -15.73
CA PRO A 228 -32.52 -7.51 -17.09
C PRO A 228 -33.40 -8.73 -17.39
N ASP A 229 -34.49 -8.46 -18.11
CA ASP A 229 -35.07 -9.25 -19.21
C ASP A 229 -35.07 -10.79 -19.15
N LYS A 230 -36.24 -11.36 -18.83
CA LYS A 230 -37.03 -12.18 -19.78
C LYS A 230 -38.43 -12.46 -19.26
N GLY A 231 -39.45 -12.23 -20.09
CA GLY A 231 -40.86 -12.41 -19.73
C GLY A 231 -41.52 -13.67 -20.31
N CYS A 232 -42.68 -14.02 -19.75
CA CYS A 232 -43.79 -14.72 -20.41
C CYS A 232 -45.10 -14.40 -19.65
N GLN A 233 -46.25 -14.58 -20.30
CA GLN A 233 -47.59 -14.21 -19.80
C GLN A 233 -48.35 -15.42 -19.23
N ALA A 234 -49.26 -15.19 -18.28
CA ALA A 234 -50.70 -15.51 -18.39
C ALA A 234 -51.42 -15.38 -17.02
N ASP A 235 -52.63 -14.80 -17.04
CA ASP A 235 -53.92 -15.24 -16.43
C ASP A 235 -53.92 -15.83 -14.97
N ASP A 236 -54.87 -15.55 -14.07
CA ASP A 236 -56.17 -14.86 -14.19
C ASP A 236 -56.77 -14.47 -12.80
N ASP A 237 -58.01 -13.94 -12.80
CA ASP A 237 -59.01 -13.92 -11.71
C ASP A 237 -58.71 -13.19 -10.36
N GLU A 238 -59.00 -11.89 -10.35
CA GLU A 238 -59.55 -11.21 -9.16
C GLU A 238 -61.09 -11.40 -9.12
N PRO A 239 -61.71 -11.56 -7.94
CA PRO A 239 -63.09 -11.07 -7.75
C PRO A 239 -63.21 -10.05 -6.61
N CYS A 240 -63.27 -8.77 -6.98
CA CYS A 240 -63.52 -7.64 -6.07
C CYS A 240 -64.95 -7.67 -5.47
N CYS A 241 -65.11 -7.28 -4.20
CA CYS A 241 -66.42 -6.93 -3.65
C CYS A 241 -66.43 -5.78 -2.62
N SER A 242 -66.10 -4.58 -3.11
CA SER A 242 -66.95 -3.38 -2.99
C SER A 242 -67.58 -2.99 -1.63
N LYS A 243 -67.09 -1.88 -1.04
CA LYS A 243 -67.83 -0.61 -0.80
C LYS A 243 -66.83 0.48 -0.32
N ASN A 244 -66.77 1.69 -0.90
CA ASN A 244 -67.77 2.77 -0.99
C ASN A 244 -68.06 3.43 0.39
N LEU A 245 -67.99 4.75 0.60
CA LEU A 245 -67.80 5.91 -0.31
C LEU A 245 -67.42 7.19 0.51
N ARG A 246 -66.75 8.16 -0.15
CA ARG A 246 -66.89 9.65 0.01
C ARG A 246 -66.31 10.37 1.25
N GLU A 247 -65.39 11.34 1.07
CA GLU A 247 -65.54 12.79 0.71
C GLU A 247 -65.76 13.70 1.95
N ARG A 248 -65.31 14.96 2.08
CA ARG A 248 -64.36 15.85 1.32
C ARG A 248 -64.24 17.19 2.10
N LYS A 249 -63.29 18.07 1.72
CA LYS A 249 -63.10 19.52 2.06
C LYS A 249 -61.94 19.81 3.05
N GLU A 250 -60.95 20.68 2.75
CA GLU A 250 -60.94 22.13 2.35
C GLU A 250 -61.23 23.05 3.57
N ASP A 251 -60.45 24.08 3.94
CA ASP A 251 -59.18 24.67 3.43
C ASP A 251 -58.53 25.62 4.48
N SER A 252 -57.22 25.95 4.35
CA SER A 252 -56.57 27.27 4.68
C SER A 252 -56.55 27.79 6.16
N ASP A 253 -55.70 28.73 6.63
CA ASP A 253 -54.40 29.26 6.16
C ASP A 253 -53.58 29.98 7.27
N THR A 254 -52.29 30.22 6.98
CA THR A 254 -51.37 31.27 7.53
C THR A 254 -51.15 31.50 9.05
N GLU A 255 -49.96 31.09 9.50
CA GLU A 255 -48.88 31.91 10.12
C GLU A 255 -49.17 33.06 11.13
N ASN A 256 -48.52 32.99 12.31
CA ASN A 256 -47.68 34.01 13.00
C ASN A 256 -47.31 33.46 14.42
N ARG A 257 -46.17 33.73 15.10
CA ARG A 257 -44.92 34.47 14.77
C ARG A 257 -43.84 34.29 15.88
N GLU A 258 -42.55 34.17 15.49
CA GLU A 258 -41.30 34.34 16.30
C GLU A 258 -41.09 33.38 17.52
N LYS A 259 -39.95 32.67 17.67
CA LYS A 259 -38.54 33.07 17.96
C LYS A 259 -38.32 33.59 19.41
N SER A 260 -37.26 33.23 20.14
CA SER A 260 -36.00 32.51 19.80
C SER A 260 -35.38 31.72 20.98
N CYS A 261 -34.18 31.18 20.73
CA CYS A 261 -33.15 30.52 21.56
C CYS A 261 -32.83 31.14 22.94
N GLU A 262 -31.94 30.60 23.81
CA GLU A 262 -30.76 29.66 23.72
C GLU A 262 -30.52 29.04 25.16
N GLU A 263 -29.65 28.06 25.53
CA GLU A 263 -28.59 27.25 24.85
C GLU A 263 -28.24 25.89 25.55
N GLU A 264 -27.76 25.90 26.82
CA GLU A 264 -26.98 24.86 27.55
C GLU A 264 -27.71 24.34 28.84
N ARG A 265 -27.37 23.29 29.62
CA ARG A 265 -26.62 22.00 29.61
C ARG A 265 -26.29 21.68 31.11
N LYS A 266 -26.19 20.39 31.51
CA LYS A 266 -25.69 19.86 32.82
C LYS A 266 -26.65 19.98 34.04
N GLU A 267 -26.97 18.89 34.76
CA GLU A 267 -26.20 18.13 35.82
C GLU A 267 -25.97 18.97 37.10
N ASP A 268 -26.22 18.50 38.34
CA ASP A 268 -26.81 17.24 38.86
C ASP A 268 -27.20 17.41 40.36
N GLU A 269 -27.98 16.47 40.93
CA GLU A 269 -28.24 16.23 42.39
C GLU A 269 -28.88 17.39 43.23
N GLU A 270 -29.57 17.22 44.37
CA GLU A 270 -30.20 16.08 45.10
C GLU A 270 -31.34 16.64 46.02
N GLY A 271 -32.11 15.79 46.73
CA GLY A 271 -32.56 16.14 48.10
C GLY A 271 -34.02 16.51 48.44
N ARG A 272 -34.97 15.57 48.29
CA ARG A 272 -35.85 15.05 49.40
C ARG A 272 -36.50 16.03 50.43
N THR A 273 -37.83 16.22 50.35
CA THR A 273 -38.91 16.04 51.38
C THR A 273 -40.27 16.46 50.77
N LYS A 274 -41.48 15.87 50.94
CA LYS A 274 -42.23 15.02 51.91
C LYS A 274 -43.36 15.81 52.59
N ALA A 275 -44.56 15.20 52.69
CA ALA A 275 -45.83 15.70 53.29
C ALA A 275 -46.68 16.65 52.40
N GLU A 276 -48.03 16.66 52.41
CA GLU A 276 -49.08 15.71 52.89
C GLU A 276 -50.48 16.14 52.33
N MET A 277 -51.57 15.42 52.66
CA MET A 277 -53.01 15.64 52.34
C MET A 277 -53.50 15.16 50.94
N GLU A 278 -54.56 14.34 50.76
CA GLU A 278 -55.97 14.28 51.31
C GLU A 278 -56.88 15.32 50.60
N GLU A 279 -58.10 15.05 50.09
CA GLU A 279 -59.01 13.87 50.12
C GLU A 279 -60.05 13.94 48.95
N ASP A 280 -61.05 13.02 48.94
CA ASP A 280 -62.44 13.13 48.39
C ASP A 280 -62.81 12.54 47.00
N GLY A 281 -64.03 11.98 46.89
CA GLY A 281 -64.71 11.49 45.67
C GLY A 281 -65.28 10.06 45.70
N GLU A 282 -66.57 9.87 46.02
CA GLU A 282 -67.24 8.55 46.16
C GLU A 282 -67.96 7.99 44.91
N GLY A 283 -68.05 6.64 44.84
CA GLY A 283 -69.18 5.87 44.26
C GLY A 283 -69.09 5.39 42.79
N ALA A 284 -69.85 4.39 42.32
CA ALA A 284 -70.64 3.32 42.96
C ALA A 284 -71.18 2.32 41.87
N GLU A 285 -71.71 1.17 42.30
CA GLU A 285 -72.51 0.18 41.52
C GLU A 285 -71.79 -0.73 40.47
N GLU A 286 -72.46 -1.82 40.07
CA GLU A 286 -71.83 -3.10 39.65
C GLU A 286 -72.07 -3.57 38.18
N SER A 287 -71.20 -4.51 37.77
CA SER A 287 -71.52 -5.74 37.01
C SER A 287 -71.94 -5.69 35.52
N SER A 288 -71.12 -6.35 34.68
CA SER A 288 -71.55 -7.35 33.69
C SER A 288 -70.38 -8.26 33.31
N GLN A 289 -70.61 -9.56 33.10
CA GLN A 289 -69.58 -10.53 32.69
C GLN A 289 -69.56 -10.71 31.16
N GLU A 290 -68.45 -10.40 30.49
CA GLU A 290 -68.12 -10.89 29.12
C GLU A 290 -66.61 -11.18 28.93
N GLU A 291 -65.88 -11.55 29.98
CA GLU A 291 -64.50 -12.08 29.88
C GLU A 291 -64.48 -13.60 30.10
N SER A 292 -64.27 -14.37 29.02
CA SER A 292 -64.06 -15.83 29.07
C SER A 292 -63.41 -16.42 27.81
N ASP A 293 -63.60 -15.83 26.62
CA ASP A 293 -63.10 -16.39 25.35
C ASP A 293 -61.67 -15.94 24.99
N GLU A 294 -61.22 -14.79 25.51
CA GLU A 294 -59.88 -14.25 25.24
C GLU A 294 -58.78 -14.90 26.08
N GLU A 295 -59.03 -15.16 27.37
CA GLU A 295 -58.07 -15.88 28.24
C GLU A 295 -57.76 -17.28 27.70
N ASP A 296 -58.79 -18.04 27.31
CA ASP A 296 -58.65 -19.41 26.81
C ASP A 296 -57.89 -19.44 25.46
N SER A 297 -58.06 -18.41 24.63
CA SER A 297 -57.28 -18.19 23.41
C SER A 297 -55.82 -17.84 23.70
N PHE A 298 -55.55 -17.01 24.71
CA PHE A 298 -54.20 -16.66 25.14
C PHE A 298 -53.44 -17.87 25.70
N ILE A 299 -54.06 -18.63 26.61
CA ILE A 299 -53.46 -19.83 27.22
C ILE A 299 -53.14 -20.86 26.15
N ARG A 300 -54.07 -21.09 25.21
CA ARG A 300 -53.92 -22.04 24.10
C ARG A 300 -52.85 -21.65 23.07
N ASN A 301 -52.62 -20.37 22.85
CA ASN A 301 -51.63 -19.88 21.87
C ASN A 301 -50.24 -19.62 22.47
N SER A 302 -50.15 -19.25 23.75
CA SER A 302 -48.88 -18.96 24.43
C SER A 302 -48.33 -20.12 25.26
N GLY A 303 -49.20 -21.04 25.72
CA GLY A 303 -48.86 -22.06 26.71
C GLY A 303 -48.68 -21.52 28.14
N LEU A 304 -48.95 -20.23 28.39
CA LEU A 304 -48.78 -19.58 29.69
C LEU A 304 -50.13 -19.36 30.39
N ILE A 305 -50.17 -19.63 31.69
CA ILE A 305 -51.40 -19.66 32.51
C ILE A 305 -51.81 -18.25 33.01
N SER A 306 -51.04 -17.19 32.69
CA SER A 306 -51.42 -15.81 33.02
C SER A 306 -50.73 -14.80 32.11
N HIS A 307 -51.42 -13.69 31.85
CA HIS A 307 -50.94 -12.52 31.11
C HIS A 307 -49.81 -11.73 31.83
N THR A 308 -49.51 -12.07 33.10
CA THR A 308 -48.56 -11.32 33.96
C THR A 308 -47.16 -11.95 34.10
N TYR A 309 -46.86 -13.01 33.35
CA TYR A 309 -45.51 -13.60 33.34
C TYR A 309 -44.54 -12.82 32.43
N SER A 310 -43.52 -12.20 33.03
CA SER A 310 -42.35 -11.71 32.30
C SER A 310 -41.25 -12.78 32.29
N LEU A 311 -40.67 -13.05 31.11
CA LEU A 311 -39.55 -13.98 30.92
C LEU A 311 -38.30 -13.20 30.50
N ASP A 312 -37.39 -12.97 31.44
CA ASP A 312 -36.04 -12.46 31.14
C ASP A 312 -35.16 -13.62 30.63
N VAL A 313 -34.87 -13.62 29.33
CA VAL A 313 -34.03 -14.63 28.68
C VAL A 313 -32.61 -14.07 28.53
N SER A 314 -31.87 -14.05 29.64
CA SER A 314 -30.47 -13.64 29.70
C SER A 314 -29.53 -14.60 28.95
N LEU A 315 -29.45 -14.44 27.63
CA LEU A 315 -28.51 -15.18 26.78
C LEU A 315 -27.06 -14.72 27.01
N SER A 316 -26.18 -15.67 27.30
CA SER A 316 -24.74 -15.40 27.40
C SER A 316 -24.15 -15.17 26.00
N PRO A 317 -23.45 -14.05 25.73
CA PRO A 317 -22.87 -13.78 24.40
C PRO A 317 -21.63 -14.64 24.08
N VAL A 318 -21.23 -15.55 24.97
CA VAL A 318 -20.06 -16.42 24.83
C VAL A 318 -20.52 -17.88 24.80
N LEU A 319 -20.60 -18.44 23.60
CA LEU A 319 -20.96 -19.85 23.38
C LEU A 319 -19.84 -20.75 23.91
N HIS A 320 -20.10 -21.52 24.98
CA HIS A 320 -19.15 -22.48 25.53
C HIS A 320 -19.56 -23.92 25.16
N VAL A 321 -18.85 -24.57 24.24
CA VAL A 321 -19.03 -26.02 24.03
C VAL A 321 -18.32 -26.79 25.13
N LYS A 322 -19.04 -27.69 25.81
CA LYS A 322 -18.44 -28.67 26.72
C LYS A 322 -18.35 -30.03 26.04
N GLU A 323 -17.21 -30.68 26.16
CA GLU A 323 -16.93 -31.98 25.53
C GLU A 323 -17.78 -33.09 26.21
N THR A 324 -18.78 -33.63 25.51
CA THR A 324 -19.63 -34.76 25.93
C THR A 324 -19.24 -36.04 25.18
N GLU A 325 -19.71 -37.20 25.63
CA GLU A 325 -19.38 -38.48 24.97
C GLU A 325 -19.86 -38.52 23.51
N ASP A 326 -21.00 -37.89 23.21
CA ASP A 326 -21.56 -37.80 21.85
C ASP A 326 -20.81 -36.81 20.94
N ASN A 327 -20.22 -35.73 21.49
CA ASN A 327 -19.58 -34.66 20.70
C ASN A 327 -18.04 -34.73 20.65
N GLU A 328 -17.40 -35.49 21.56
CA GLU A 328 -15.97 -35.84 21.58
C GLU A 328 -15.37 -36.13 20.18
N PRO A 329 -15.97 -36.95 19.29
CA PRO A 329 -15.40 -37.19 17.96
C PRO A 329 -15.34 -35.92 17.08
N VAL A 330 -16.38 -35.08 17.13
CA VAL A 330 -16.47 -33.84 16.33
C VAL A 330 -15.57 -32.74 16.90
N VAL A 331 -15.48 -32.65 18.23
CA VAL A 331 -14.49 -31.78 18.91
C VAL A 331 -13.07 -32.22 18.55
N SER A 332 -12.80 -33.53 18.50
CA SER A 332 -11.50 -34.08 18.14
C SER A 332 -11.09 -33.74 16.70
N THR A 333 -11.95 -33.96 15.71
CA THR A 333 -11.64 -33.62 14.30
C THR A 333 -11.47 -32.11 14.14
N MET A 334 -12.34 -31.30 14.75
CA MET A 334 -12.25 -29.84 14.64
C MET A 334 -10.97 -29.27 15.27
N MET A 335 -10.48 -29.85 16.36
CA MET A 335 -9.19 -29.49 16.97
C MET A 335 -7.99 -29.92 16.10
N GLU A 336 -8.08 -31.05 15.39
CA GLU A 336 -7.06 -31.46 14.41
C GLU A 336 -7.06 -30.56 13.18
N LEU A 337 -8.23 -30.24 12.61
CA LEU A 337 -8.39 -29.31 11.51
C LEU A 337 -7.88 -27.90 11.86
N HIS A 338 -8.20 -27.39 13.05
CA HIS A 338 -7.69 -26.10 13.54
C HIS A 338 -6.16 -26.09 13.57
N ARG A 339 -5.55 -27.17 14.07
CA ARG A 339 -4.09 -27.34 14.08
C ARG A 339 -3.52 -27.38 12.66
N VAL A 340 -4.10 -28.16 11.75
CA VAL A 340 -3.62 -28.29 10.35
C VAL A 340 -3.75 -26.97 9.59
N ILE A 341 -4.88 -26.27 9.72
CA ILE A 341 -5.09 -24.93 9.14
C ILE A 341 -4.06 -23.94 9.69
N SER A 342 -3.84 -23.92 11.01
CA SER A 342 -2.92 -22.99 11.66
C SER A 342 -1.44 -23.28 11.37
N SER A 343 -1.02 -24.55 11.23
CA SER A 343 0.41 -24.92 11.09
C SER A 343 0.87 -25.28 9.68
N LYS A 344 -0.03 -25.69 8.76
CA LYS A 344 0.29 -26.02 7.36
C LYS A 344 -0.24 -24.94 6.41
N HIS A 345 -1.56 -24.74 6.39
CA HIS A 345 -2.20 -24.00 5.31
C HIS A 345 -2.02 -22.49 5.40
N LEU A 346 -2.25 -21.88 6.58
CA LEU A 346 -2.10 -20.44 6.75
C LEU A 346 -0.66 -19.94 6.48
N PRO A 347 0.41 -20.59 6.98
CA PRO A 347 1.78 -20.22 6.64
C PRO A 347 2.11 -20.34 5.14
N ALA A 348 1.64 -21.39 4.47
CA ALA A 348 1.88 -21.59 3.04
C ALA A 348 1.23 -20.47 2.20
N VAL A 349 -0.05 -20.17 2.46
CA VAL A 349 -0.78 -19.08 1.78
C VAL A 349 -0.13 -17.72 2.05
N GLN A 350 0.33 -17.45 3.27
CA GLN A 350 1.08 -16.23 3.58
C GLN A 350 2.41 -16.16 2.80
N GLY A 351 3.08 -17.31 2.59
CA GLY A 351 4.25 -17.44 1.72
C GLY A 351 3.94 -17.05 0.26
N TRP A 352 2.88 -17.61 -0.33
CA TRP A 352 2.47 -17.31 -1.71
C TRP A 352 2.13 -15.83 -1.91
N VAL A 353 1.35 -15.24 -1.00
CA VAL A 353 1.04 -13.79 -1.02
C VAL A 353 2.33 -12.94 -1.00
N GLN A 354 3.31 -13.30 -0.17
CA GLN A 354 4.60 -12.59 -0.16
C GLN A 354 5.39 -12.76 -1.46
N VAL A 355 5.43 -13.95 -2.06
CA VAL A 355 6.13 -14.21 -3.33
C VAL A 355 5.46 -13.43 -4.46
N PHE A 356 4.13 -13.46 -4.56
CA PHE A 356 3.38 -12.75 -5.60
C PHE A 356 3.52 -11.23 -5.48
N THR A 357 3.47 -10.68 -4.26
CA THR A 357 3.67 -9.23 -4.01
C THR A 357 5.10 -8.80 -4.36
N LYS A 358 6.13 -9.53 -3.89
CA LYS A 358 7.55 -9.18 -4.12
C LYS A 358 7.97 -9.33 -5.58
N SER A 359 7.34 -10.25 -6.32
CA SER A 359 7.73 -10.60 -7.69
C SER A 359 6.84 -9.95 -8.75
N HIS A 360 5.89 -9.08 -8.37
CA HIS A 360 4.91 -8.45 -9.27
C HIS A 360 4.16 -9.47 -10.14
N ALA A 361 3.68 -10.55 -9.51
CA ALA A 361 2.94 -11.61 -10.20
C ALA A 361 1.55 -11.15 -10.68
N GLU A 362 0.91 -11.97 -11.50
CA GLU A 362 -0.40 -11.64 -12.08
C GLU A 362 -1.45 -11.31 -11.00
N PRO A 363 -2.24 -10.23 -11.15
CA PRO A 363 -3.27 -9.85 -10.17
C PRO A 363 -4.29 -10.94 -9.83
N GLN A 364 -4.54 -11.88 -10.75
CA GLN A 364 -5.44 -13.02 -10.52
C GLN A 364 -4.89 -14.00 -9.46
N LEU A 365 -3.60 -14.32 -9.53
CA LEU A 365 -2.92 -15.21 -8.58
C LEU A 365 -2.90 -14.60 -7.18
N LEU A 366 -2.56 -13.31 -7.09
CA LEU A 366 -2.57 -12.57 -5.82
C LEU A 366 -3.99 -12.52 -5.20
N ARG A 367 -5.04 -12.28 -6.01
CA ARG A 367 -6.44 -12.32 -5.54
C ARG A 367 -6.83 -13.69 -4.99
N ARG A 368 -6.49 -14.79 -5.68
CA ARG A 368 -6.78 -16.17 -5.22
C ARG A 368 -6.07 -16.49 -3.91
N ALA A 369 -4.79 -16.16 -3.78
CA ALA A 369 -4.05 -16.35 -2.53
C ALA A 369 -4.63 -15.53 -1.37
N LEU A 370 -5.07 -14.29 -1.63
CA LEU A 370 -5.72 -13.44 -0.62
C LEU A 370 -7.12 -13.95 -0.21
N SER A 371 -7.91 -14.51 -1.13
CA SER A 371 -9.20 -15.11 -0.77
C SER A 371 -9.04 -16.38 0.07
N LEU A 372 -8.10 -17.27 -0.29
CA LEU A 372 -7.76 -18.44 0.54
C LEU A 372 -7.30 -18.02 1.94
N ARG A 373 -6.47 -16.97 2.04
CA ARG A 373 -6.02 -16.44 3.33
C ARG A 373 -7.20 -15.95 4.18
N LYS A 374 -8.11 -15.17 3.59
CA LYS A 374 -9.31 -14.66 4.26
C LYS A 374 -10.22 -15.79 4.76
N SER A 375 -10.43 -16.85 3.97
CA SER A 375 -11.25 -18.00 4.38
C SER A 375 -10.62 -18.77 5.54
N LEU A 376 -9.30 -19.00 5.53
CA LEU A 376 -8.59 -19.66 6.63
C LEU A 376 -8.55 -18.79 7.89
N GLU A 377 -8.34 -17.48 7.75
CA GLU A 377 -8.41 -16.51 8.85
C GLU A 377 -9.82 -16.47 9.47
N ALA A 378 -10.88 -16.51 8.66
CA ALA A 378 -12.27 -16.55 9.12
C ALA A 378 -12.64 -17.89 9.81
N ALA A 379 -12.20 -19.03 9.28
CA ALA A 379 -12.45 -20.34 9.89
C ALA A 379 -11.75 -20.49 11.26
N LEU A 380 -10.50 -20.02 11.37
CA LEU A 380 -9.79 -19.97 12.66
C LEU A 380 -10.46 -18.99 13.64
N GLN A 381 -11.01 -17.89 13.15
CA GLN A 381 -11.69 -16.91 14.00
C GLN A 381 -13.02 -17.46 14.54
N LYS A 382 -13.88 -18.03 13.66
CA LYS A 382 -15.08 -18.76 14.07
C LYS A 382 -14.78 -19.80 15.15
N HIS A 383 -13.74 -20.62 14.96
CA HIS A 383 -13.38 -21.67 15.94
C HIS A 383 -13.07 -21.12 17.35
N ARG A 384 -12.47 -19.93 17.46
CA ARG A 384 -12.19 -19.28 18.76
C ARG A 384 -13.47 -18.82 19.46
N GLU A 385 -14.45 -18.34 18.69
CA GLU A 385 -15.72 -17.80 19.18
C GLU A 385 -16.64 -18.88 19.78
N LEU A 386 -16.33 -20.17 19.57
CA LEU A 386 -17.07 -21.32 20.11
C LEU A 386 -16.55 -21.83 21.47
N HIS A 387 -15.53 -21.16 22.06
CA HIS A 387 -14.97 -21.39 23.41
C HIS A 387 -15.10 -22.83 23.94
N ILE A 388 -14.34 -23.75 23.33
CA ILE A 388 -14.51 -25.19 23.53
C ILE A 388 -13.70 -25.69 24.72
N ASP A 389 -14.38 -26.03 25.81
CA ASP A 389 -13.83 -26.66 27.02
C ASP A 389 -13.46 -28.13 26.74
N CYS A 390 -12.34 -28.32 26.03
CA CYS A 390 -11.72 -29.63 25.83
C CYS A 390 -11.19 -30.16 27.17
N LYS A 391 -11.55 -31.39 27.54
CA LYS A 391 -10.96 -32.08 28.69
C LYS A 391 -9.47 -32.26 28.45
N THR A 392 -8.67 -32.18 29.52
CA THR A 392 -7.20 -32.23 29.42
C THR A 392 -6.73 -33.60 28.92
N ARG A 393 -6.51 -33.72 27.60
CA ARG A 393 -6.03 -34.94 26.92
C ARG A 393 -4.59 -35.27 27.32
N VAL A 394 -4.46 -35.91 28.49
CA VAL A 394 -3.19 -36.45 29.00
C VAL A 394 -2.64 -37.44 27.98
N ARG A 395 -1.51 -37.10 27.35
CA ARG A 395 -0.78 -37.98 26.44
C ARG A 395 -0.33 -39.24 27.17
N ARG A 396 -1.11 -40.32 27.09
CA ARG A 396 -0.63 -41.68 27.40
C ARG A 396 0.38 -42.08 26.34
N VAL A 397 1.65 -41.75 26.57
CA VAL A 397 2.76 -42.34 25.83
C VAL A 397 2.75 -43.83 26.15
N VAL A 398 2.30 -44.65 25.19
CA VAL A 398 2.31 -46.11 25.33
C VAL A 398 3.76 -46.58 25.18
N SER A 399 4.47 -46.62 26.29
CA SER A 399 5.82 -47.16 26.38
C SER A 399 5.77 -48.68 26.17
N PHE A 400 5.96 -49.12 24.93
CA PHE A 400 6.28 -50.50 24.61
C PHE A 400 7.65 -50.86 25.20
N ASN A 401 7.65 -51.38 26.43
CA ASN A 401 8.80 -52.12 26.95
C ASN A 401 9.02 -53.37 26.09
N ARG A 402 10.28 -53.73 25.87
CA ARG A 402 10.72 -54.86 25.06
C ARG A 402 11.95 -55.50 25.70
#